data_AF-A0A8H7A404-F1
#
_entry.id   AF-A0A8H7A404-F1
#
_cell.length_a   1.000
_cell.length_b   1.000
_cell.length_c   1.000
_cell.angle_alpha   90.00
_cell.angle_beta   90.00
_cell.angle_gamma   90.00
#
_symmetry.space_group_name_H-M   'P 1'
#
loop_
_entity.id
_entity.type
_entity.pdbx_description
1 polymer ?
#
loop_
_entity_poly.entity_id
_entity_poly.type
_entity_poly.pdbx_seq_one_letter_code
_entity_poly.pdbx_strand_id
1 'polypeptide(L)'
;MESLPAEIWMTIFSYACTDDGSTGRSISLVSRWFWDTSRSIKHQSLVVKGVSQITGIASMLERLPPELRRVRYLSVRVHHRDINKRSVSVEDGVILRGDRDAREPECGVSARTQSGIYDRSMVVLSHMLQMIAPQLRVLHLWLPISSPSRLLPSTLPSIVELRLTSNDMRGQHLDTRSICTAPQRYPSLRRLRLGMLHHQHGLFGRIAKLAPGITHLHFCIPEHTHLYRELERALGVGDTSMDVEKENLLPETIQRVSVQMGPTPNAGKYPAWASMHKTMRLNLERVAREDKRVVLVRLRSEGTSLSSYPEI
;
A
#
# COMPACT_ATOMS: atom_id res chain seq x y z
N MET A 1 -0.98 -0.90 40.67
CA MET A 1 -1.68 -0.14 39.60
C MET A 1 -2.20 1.21 40.09
N GLU A 2 -2.48 1.36 41.39
CA GLU A 2 -3.14 2.55 41.97
C GLU A 2 -2.28 3.83 42.03
N SER A 3 -0.99 3.75 41.69
CA SER A 3 -0.07 4.89 41.78
C SER A 3 -0.09 5.84 40.58
N LEU A 4 -0.69 5.43 39.45
CA LEU A 4 -0.75 6.24 38.23
C LEU A 4 -2.20 6.39 37.78
N PRO A 5 -2.64 7.61 37.41
CA PRO A 5 -3.99 7.84 36.93
C PRO A 5 -4.18 7.27 35.51
N ALA A 6 -5.43 7.03 35.12
CA ALA A 6 -5.78 6.30 33.90
C ALA A 6 -5.24 6.97 32.62
N GLU A 7 -5.14 8.30 32.62
CA GLU A 7 -4.65 9.12 31.51
C GLU A 7 -3.17 8.83 31.18
N ILE A 8 -2.36 8.57 32.22
CA ILE A 8 -0.96 8.21 32.05
C ILE A 8 -0.85 6.81 31.45
N TRP A 9 -1.65 5.87 31.93
CA TRP A 9 -1.72 4.52 31.35
C TRP A 9 -2.22 4.52 29.92
N MET A 10 -3.25 5.29 29.59
CA MET A 10 -3.71 5.50 28.22
C MET A 10 -2.58 6.05 27.34
N THR A 11 -1.81 7.01 27.83
CA THR A 11 -0.64 7.54 27.13
C THR A 11 0.38 6.45 26.87
N ILE A 12 0.76 5.68 27.89
CA ILE A 12 1.69 4.54 27.77
C ILE A 12 1.17 3.52 26.75
N PHE A 13 -0.10 3.12 26.83
CA PHE A 13 -0.72 2.21 25.88
C PHE A 13 -0.70 2.76 24.46
N SER A 14 -0.88 4.07 24.27
CA SER A 14 -0.83 4.69 22.94
C SER A 14 0.56 4.65 22.30
N TYR A 15 1.63 4.61 23.11
CA TYR A 15 2.99 4.40 22.63
C TYR A 15 3.34 2.92 22.46
N ALA A 16 2.80 2.05 23.32
CA ALA A 16 3.08 0.61 23.27
C ALA A 16 2.35 -0.08 22.10
N CYS A 17 1.10 0.29 21.81
CA CYS A 17 0.25 -0.37 20.82
C CYS A 17 0.51 0.09 19.38
N THR A 18 1.78 0.22 18.96
CA THR A 18 2.15 0.63 17.59
C THR A 18 2.62 -0.55 16.71
N ASP A 19 2.42 -1.78 17.20
CA ASP A 19 2.80 -3.03 16.56
C ASP A 19 1.69 -3.56 15.64
N ASP A 20 1.57 -4.88 15.48
CA ASP A 20 0.55 -5.53 14.67
C ASP A 20 -0.82 -5.67 15.36
N GLY A 21 -0.97 -5.09 16.56
CA GLY A 21 -2.15 -5.19 17.42
C GLY A 21 -2.01 -6.23 18.53
N SER A 22 -0.91 -7.02 18.53
CA SER A 22 -0.66 -8.02 19.58
C SER A 22 -0.45 -7.39 20.95
N THR A 23 0.27 -6.28 21.07
CA THR A 23 0.45 -5.57 22.34
C THR A 23 -0.88 -5.08 22.92
N GLY A 24 -1.74 -4.47 22.09
CA GLY A 24 -3.06 -4.01 22.53
C GLY A 24 -3.95 -5.14 23.04
N ARG A 25 -3.90 -6.29 22.36
CA ARG A 25 -4.58 -7.51 22.80
C ARG A 25 -4.02 -8.01 24.13
N SER A 26 -2.70 -8.15 24.27
CA SER A 26 -2.04 -8.63 25.48
C SER A 26 -2.36 -7.76 26.69
N ILE A 27 -2.30 -6.43 26.55
CA ILE A 27 -2.66 -5.48 27.61
C ILE A 27 -4.10 -5.71 28.07
N SER A 28 -5.04 -5.89 27.14
CA SER A 28 -6.45 -6.10 27.47
C SER A 28 -6.74 -7.41 28.21
N LEU A 29 -5.80 -8.35 28.25
CA LEU A 29 -5.93 -9.63 28.94
C LEU A 29 -5.33 -9.63 30.35
N VAL A 30 -4.61 -8.57 30.75
CA VAL A 30 -3.91 -8.52 32.04
C VAL A 30 -4.88 -8.42 33.23
N SER A 31 -5.88 -7.53 33.14
CA SER A 31 -6.87 -7.31 34.19
C SER A 31 -8.11 -6.63 33.62
N ARG A 32 -9.23 -6.63 34.38
CA ARG A 32 -10.43 -5.86 34.00
C ARG A 32 -10.12 -4.36 33.87
N TRP A 33 -9.32 -3.82 34.81
CA TRP A 33 -8.93 -2.40 34.78
C TRP A 33 -8.12 -2.05 33.51
N PHE A 34 -7.18 -2.91 33.09
CA PHE A 34 -6.43 -2.71 31.84
C PHE A 34 -7.31 -2.90 30.61
N TRP A 35 -8.25 -3.85 30.64
CA TRP A 35 -9.22 -4.04 29.57
C TRP A 35 -10.06 -2.77 29.35
N ASP A 36 -10.57 -2.17 30.42
CA ASP A 36 -11.34 -0.93 30.37
C ASP A 36 -10.48 0.25 29.90
N THR A 37 -9.32 0.44 30.51
CA THR A 37 -8.41 1.56 30.21
C THR A 37 -7.85 1.50 28.78
N SER A 38 -7.57 0.30 28.26
CA SER A 38 -7.05 0.10 26.90
C SER A 38 -8.14 0.06 25.83
N ARG A 39 -9.43 0.09 26.19
CA ARG A 39 -10.54 -0.18 25.28
C ARG A 39 -10.55 0.70 24.02
N SER A 40 -10.14 1.97 24.15
CA SER A 40 -10.08 2.94 23.05
C SER A 40 -8.77 2.92 22.25
N ILE A 41 -7.77 2.15 22.70
CA ILE A 41 -6.39 2.17 22.17
C ILE A 41 -5.98 0.81 21.61
N LYS A 42 -6.56 -0.29 22.11
CA LYS A 42 -6.14 -1.65 21.77
C LYS A 42 -6.28 -2.02 20.28
N HIS A 43 -7.04 -1.25 19.51
CA HIS A 43 -7.19 -1.43 18.05
C HIS A 43 -6.50 -0.33 17.23
N GLN A 44 -5.68 0.53 17.86
CA GLN A 44 -5.08 1.67 17.15
C GLN A 44 -4.14 1.28 16.02
N SER A 45 -3.54 0.09 16.10
CA SER A 45 -2.69 -0.48 15.06
C SER A 45 -3.20 -1.86 14.70
N LEU A 46 -3.40 -2.11 13.40
CA LEU A 46 -3.89 -3.38 12.88
C LEU A 46 -3.06 -3.81 11.66
N VAL A 47 -2.64 -5.07 11.68
CA VAL A 47 -2.10 -5.75 10.50
C VAL A 47 -3.10 -6.81 10.05
N VAL A 48 -3.53 -6.73 8.81
CA VAL A 48 -4.51 -7.62 8.19
C VAL A 48 -3.81 -8.44 7.12
N LYS A 49 -3.85 -9.76 7.25
CA LYS A 49 -3.24 -10.73 6.35
C LYS A 49 -4.33 -11.59 5.71
N GLY A 50 -4.54 -11.39 4.41
CA GLY A 50 -5.50 -12.14 3.61
C GLY A 50 -6.96 -11.71 3.78
N VAL A 51 -7.81 -12.31 2.95
CA VAL A 51 -9.25 -11.96 2.84
C VAL A 51 -10.04 -12.30 4.11
N SER A 52 -9.75 -13.44 4.74
CA SER A 52 -10.47 -13.89 5.92
C SER A 52 -10.36 -12.91 7.09
N GLN A 53 -9.16 -12.35 7.30
CA GLN A 53 -8.93 -11.35 8.33
C GLN A 53 -9.59 -10.01 7.99
N ILE A 54 -9.63 -9.60 6.72
CA ILE A 54 -10.36 -8.40 6.29
C ILE A 54 -11.82 -8.51 6.72
N THR A 55 -12.49 -9.63 6.40
CA THR A 55 -13.89 -9.85 6.80
C THR A 55 -14.06 -9.90 8.31
N GLY A 56 -13.21 -10.64 9.03
CA GLY A 56 -13.30 -10.76 10.48
C GLY A 56 -13.13 -9.42 11.21
N ILE A 57 -12.18 -8.60 10.75
CA ILE A 57 -11.92 -7.27 11.31
C ILE A 57 -13.04 -6.29 10.93
N ALA A 58 -13.55 -6.31 9.71
CA ALA A 58 -14.69 -5.50 9.31
C ALA A 58 -15.91 -5.79 10.21
N SER A 59 -16.28 -7.06 10.39
CA SER A 59 -17.38 -7.45 11.28
C SER A 59 -17.12 -7.11 12.75
N MET A 60 -15.87 -7.15 13.20
CA MET A 60 -15.50 -6.68 14.55
C MET A 60 -15.72 -5.17 14.69
N LEU A 61 -15.26 -4.37 13.72
CA LEU A 61 -15.41 -2.91 13.73
C LEU A 61 -16.88 -2.49 13.64
N GLU A 62 -17.70 -3.18 12.84
CA GLU A 62 -19.15 -2.93 12.73
C GLU A 62 -19.86 -3.04 14.08
N ARG A 63 -19.49 -4.04 14.90
CA ARG A 63 -20.07 -4.26 16.23
C ARG A 63 -19.56 -3.27 17.29
N LEU A 64 -18.44 -2.60 17.04
CA LEU A 64 -17.93 -1.59 17.97
C LEU A 64 -18.71 -0.28 17.81
N PRO A 65 -19.00 0.43 18.92
CA PRO A 65 -19.40 1.83 18.87
C PRO A 65 -18.38 2.69 18.12
N PRO A 66 -18.80 3.73 17.38
CA PRO A 66 -17.92 4.58 16.58
C PRO A 66 -16.70 5.14 17.33
N GLU A 67 -16.88 5.53 18.60
CA GLU A 67 -15.85 6.08 19.46
C GLU A 67 -14.73 5.08 19.81
N LEU A 68 -14.98 3.78 19.64
CA LEU A 68 -14.04 2.68 19.86
C LEU A 68 -13.43 2.14 18.55
N ARG A 69 -13.87 2.61 17.37
CA ARG A 69 -13.31 2.24 16.05
C ARG A 69 -12.03 3.00 15.73
N ARG A 70 -11.19 3.22 16.75
CA ARG A 70 -9.99 4.04 16.63
C ARG A 70 -8.85 3.22 16.02
N VAL A 71 -8.74 3.24 14.71
CA VAL A 71 -7.61 2.65 13.96
C VAL A 71 -6.80 3.78 13.34
N ARG A 72 -5.57 3.98 13.82
CA ARG A 72 -4.65 5.02 13.34
C ARG A 72 -3.63 4.50 12.33
N TYR A 73 -3.23 3.24 12.51
CA TYR A 73 -2.25 2.56 11.68
C TYR A 73 -2.88 1.28 11.14
N LEU A 74 -2.98 1.17 9.81
CA LEU A 74 -3.52 -0.01 9.16
C LEU A 74 -2.55 -0.49 8.09
N SER A 75 -2.15 -1.75 8.18
CA SER A 75 -1.43 -2.45 7.12
C SER A 75 -2.24 -3.63 6.62
N VAL A 76 -2.62 -3.64 5.36
CA VAL A 76 -3.34 -4.74 4.72
C VAL A 76 -2.42 -5.42 3.71
N ARG A 77 -2.23 -6.72 3.87
CA ARG A 77 -1.47 -7.57 2.95
C ARG A 77 -2.38 -8.67 2.43
N VAL A 78 -2.57 -8.72 1.13
CA VAL A 78 -3.32 -9.79 0.45
C VAL A 78 -2.39 -10.42 -0.58
N HIS A 79 -2.18 -11.74 -0.49
CA HIS A 79 -1.40 -12.47 -1.47
C HIS A 79 -2.33 -13.23 -2.43
N HIS A 80 -1.93 -13.38 -3.69
CA HIS A 80 -2.65 -14.24 -4.64
C HIS A 80 -2.83 -15.67 -4.12
N ARG A 81 -1.91 -16.18 -3.29
CA ARG A 81 -2.00 -17.51 -2.70
C ARG A 81 -3.15 -17.66 -1.70
N ASP A 82 -3.55 -16.58 -1.03
CA ASP A 82 -4.65 -16.62 -0.06
C ASP A 82 -6.00 -16.87 -0.74
N ILE A 83 -6.07 -16.62 -2.04
CA ILE A 83 -7.28 -16.70 -2.84
C ILE A 83 -7.54 -18.13 -3.29
N ASN A 84 -6.47 -18.88 -3.55
CA ASN A 84 -6.55 -20.26 -4.01
C ASN A 84 -6.80 -21.27 -2.86
N LYS A 85 -6.61 -20.88 -1.60
CA LYS A 85 -6.74 -21.80 -0.45
C LYS A 85 -8.20 -22.13 -0.05
N ARG A 86 -9.20 -21.42 -0.59
CA ARG A 86 -10.61 -21.58 -0.18
C ARG A 86 -11.49 -22.40 -1.13
N SER A 87 -10.95 -22.97 -2.21
CA SER A 87 -11.71 -23.89 -3.06
C SER A 87 -11.82 -25.32 -2.51
N VAL A 88 -11.33 -25.59 -1.30
CA VAL A 88 -11.36 -26.92 -0.68
C VAL A 88 -11.94 -26.83 0.73
N SER A 89 -13.28 -26.89 0.83
CA SER A 89 -14.15 -27.14 2.01
C SER A 89 -15.37 -26.20 1.96
N VAL A 90 -16.65 -26.59 1.92
CA VAL A 90 -17.38 -27.84 2.15
C VAL A 90 -18.74 -27.66 1.46
N GLU A 91 -19.14 -28.56 0.55
CA GLU A 91 -20.50 -29.08 0.48
C GLU A 91 -20.37 -30.59 0.27
N ASP A 92 -20.99 -31.36 1.17
CA ASP A 92 -21.19 -32.81 1.16
C ASP A 92 -19.97 -33.76 1.27
N GLY A 93 -19.42 -33.83 2.49
CA GLY A 93 -19.40 -35.10 3.24
C GLY A 93 -18.60 -36.32 2.73
N VAL A 94 -17.86 -36.26 1.62
CA VAL A 94 -17.01 -37.38 1.17
C VAL A 94 -15.56 -36.93 1.04
N ILE A 95 -14.78 -37.19 2.08
CA ILE A 95 -13.31 -37.09 2.03
C ILE A 95 -12.80 -38.30 1.26
N LEU A 96 -12.72 -38.21 -0.07
CA LEU A 96 -11.87 -39.12 -0.84
C LEU A 96 -10.41 -38.75 -0.54
N ARG A 97 -9.74 -39.58 0.28
CA ARG A 97 -8.27 -39.64 0.34
C ARG A 97 -7.77 -40.11 -1.02
N GLY A 98 -7.60 -39.16 -1.95
CA GLY A 98 -7.00 -39.37 -3.25
C GLY A 98 -5.48 -39.39 -3.16
N ASP A 99 -4.90 -40.38 -3.81
CA ASP A 99 -3.49 -40.71 -3.94
C ASP A 99 -2.56 -39.54 -4.25
N ARG A 100 -1.31 -39.62 -3.74
CA ARG A 100 -0.27 -38.58 -3.84
C ARG A 100 0.52 -38.55 -5.14
N ASP A 101 0.10 -39.27 -6.17
CA ASP A 101 0.82 -39.34 -7.44
C ASP A 101 -0.01 -38.77 -8.60
N ALA A 102 -0.06 -37.44 -8.69
CA ALA A 102 -0.52 -36.77 -9.89
C ALA A 102 0.25 -35.47 -10.11
N ARG A 103 0.96 -35.43 -11.24
CA ARG A 103 1.48 -34.23 -11.92
C ARG A 103 0.56 -33.03 -11.66
N GLU A 104 1.14 -31.89 -11.24
CA GLU A 104 0.43 -30.61 -11.17
C GLU A 104 -0.41 -30.44 -12.43
N PRO A 105 -1.75 -30.54 -12.35
CA PRO A 105 -2.57 -30.20 -13.49
C PRO A 105 -2.43 -28.69 -13.64
N GLU A 106 -2.03 -28.24 -14.83
CA GLU A 106 -2.18 -26.86 -15.26
C GLU A 106 -3.67 -26.49 -15.13
N CYS A 107 -4.02 -26.01 -13.94
CA CYS A 107 -5.38 -25.87 -13.49
C CYS A 107 -5.94 -24.64 -14.19
N GLY A 108 -6.58 -24.86 -15.33
CA GLY A 108 -7.39 -23.88 -16.07
C GLY A 108 -8.66 -23.48 -15.33
N VAL A 109 -8.60 -23.27 -14.01
CA VAL A 109 -9.66 -22.58 -13.27
C VAL A 109 -9.81 -21.22 -13.93
N SER A 110 -10.91 -21.03 -14.65
CA SER A 110 -11.10 -19.87 -15.50
C SER A 110 -10.89 -18.58 -14.69
N ALA A 111 -10.14 -17.64 -15.27
CA ALA A 111 -9.85 -16.33 -14.65
C ALA A 111 -11.11 -15.58 -14.18
N ARG A 112 -12.30 -15.95 -14.68
CA ARG A 112 -13.59 -15.35 -14.31
C ARG A 112 -13.99 -15.62 -12.85
N THR A 113 -13.76 -16.83 -12.31
CA THR A 113 -14.19 -17.16 -10.94
C THR A 113 -13.29 -16.50 -9.89
N GLN A 114 -11.99 -16.33 -10.19
CA GLN A 114 -11.05 -15.66 -9.27
C GLN A 114 -11.40 -14.18 -9.10
N SER A 115 -11.83 -13.48 -10.16
CA SER A 115 -12.23 -12.06 -10.10
C SER A 115 -13.29 -11.79 -9.02
N GLY A 116 -14.32 -12.63 -8.93
CA GLY A 116 -15.47 -12.38 -8.04
C GLY A 116 -15.16 -12.40 -6.54
N ILE A 117 -14.21 -13.23 -6.08
CA ILE A 117 -13.81 -13.29 -4.67
C ILE A 117 -13.04 -12.03 -4.27
N TYR A 118 -12.16 -11.52 -5.15
CA TYR A 118 -11.48 -10.26 -4.92
C TYR A 118 -12.48 -9.11 -4.84
N ASP A 119 -13.41 -9.02 -5.80
CA ASP A 119 -14.38 -7.93 -5.84
C ASP A 119 -15.16 -7.82 -4.51
N ARG A 120 -15.63 -8.94 -3.95
CA ARG A 120 -16.28 -8.94 -2.63
C ARG A 120 -15.35 -8.50 -1.50
N SER A 121 -14.13 -9.01 -1.46
CA SER A 121 -13.13 -8.66 -0.45
C SER A 121 -12.77 -7.18 -0.49
N MET A 122 -12.76 -6.60 -1.68
CA MET A 122 -12.49 -5.20 -1.94
C MET A 122 -13.63 -4.28 -1.52
N VAL A 123 -14.88 -4.72 -1.69
CA VAL A 123 -16.05 -4.04 -1.09
C VAL A 123 -15.95 -4.03 0.43
N VAL A 124 -15.62 -5.17 1.06
CA VAL A 124 -15.46 -5.26 2.52
C VAL A 124 -14.30 -4.38 3.00
N LEU A 125 -13.16 -4.40 2.31
CA LEU A 125 -12.04 -3.53 2.64
C LEU A 125 -12.40 -2.05 2.50
N SER A 126 -13.10 -1.66 1.43
CA SER A 126 -13.56 -0.28 1.24
C SER A 126 -14.50 0.17 2.37
N HIS A 127 -15.46 -0.66 2.75
CA HIS A 127 -16.33 -0.41 3.90
C HIS A 127 -15.52 -0.30 5.21
N MET A 128 -14.57 -1.20 5.42
CA MET A 128 -13.69 -1.17 6.60
C MET A 128 -12.92 0.15 6.67
N LEU A 129 -12.34 0.59 5.54
CA LEU A 129 -11.63 1.86 5.43
C LEU A 129 -12.56 3.04 5.69
N GLN A 130 -13.80 3.01 5.21
CA GLN A 130 -14.78 4.07 5.45
C GLN A 130 -15.11 4.24 6.94
N MET A 131 -15.22 3.14 7.69
CA MET A 131 -15.49 3.19 9.13
C MET A 131 -14.36 3.84 9.94
N ILE A 132 -13.11 3.71 9.49
CA ILE A 132 -11.92 4.20 10.20
C ILE A 132 -11.32 5.47 9.58
N ALA A 133 -11.82 5.89 8.41
CA ALA A 133 -11.30 7.00 7.60
C ALA A 133 -11.01 8.29 8.39
N PRO A 134 -11.87 8.75 9.32
CA PRO A 134 -11.63 10.00 10.04
C PRO A 134 -10.37 9.98 10.93
N GLN A 135 -9.92 8.80 11.36
CA GLN A 135 -8.84 8.67 12.34
C GLN A 135 -7.58 8.00 11.76
N LEU A 136 -7.68 7.44 10.56
CA LEU A 136 -6.59 6.73 9.91
C LEU A 136 -5.48 7.71 9.51
N ARG A 137 -4.28 7.52 10.07
CA ARG A 137 -3.10 8.36 9.82
C ARG A 137 -2.09 7.70 8.89
N VAL A 138 -1.93 6.38 9.01
CA VAL A 138 -1.00 5.60 8.19
C VAL A 138 -1.75 4.43 7.59
N LEU A 139 -1.72 4.35 6.26
CA LEU A 139 -2.33 3.25 5.52
C LEU A 139 -1.31 2.61 4.60
N HIS A 140 -1.02 1.34 4.82
CA HIS A 140 -0.17 0.53 3.94
C HIS A 140 -1.03 -0.55 3.29
N LEU A 141 -1.10 -0.54 1.97
CA LEU A 141 -1.84 -1.52 1.18
C LEU A 141 -0.87 -2.28 0.29
N TRP A 142 -0.83 -3.60 0.48
CA TRP A 142 -0.14 -4.56 -0.36
C TRP A 142 -1.17 -5.48 -1.00
N LEU A 143 -1.56 -5.17 -2.23
CA LEU A 143 -2.74 -5.78 -2.86
C LEU A 143 -2.43 -6.27 -4.29
N PRO A 144 -2.98 -7.42 -4.72
CA PRO A 144 -2.83 -7.97 -6.06
C PRO A 144 -3.84 -7.34 -7.03
N ILE A 145 -3.86 -6.01 -7.12
CA ILE A 145 -4.87 -5.31 -7.91
C ILE A 145 -4.25 -4.25 -8.81
N SER A 146 -4.89 -4.11 -9.97
CA SER A 146 -4.64 -3.03 -10.92
C SER A 146 -5.28 -1.70 -10.52
N SER A 147 -6.32 -1.69 -9.68
CA SER A 147 -7.08 -0.44 -9.44
C SER A 147 -7.43 -0.23 -7.96
N PRO A 148 -6.49 0.23 -7.11
CA PRO A 148 -6.77 0.55 -5.70
C PRO A 148 -7.68 1.76 -5.53
N SER A 149 -7.92 2.51 -6.60
CA SER A 149 -8.86 3.64 -6.66
C SER A 149 -10.27 3.27 -6.22
N ARG A 150 -10.70 2.02 -6.45
CA ARG A 150 -12.01 1.51 -5.98
C ARG A 150 -12.04 1.24 -4.48
N LEU A 151 -10.88 1.17 -3.83
CA LEU A 151 -10.78 0.79 -2.41
C LEU A 151 -10.73 1.98 -1.48
N LEU A 152 -10.06 3.04 -1.91
CA LEU A 152 -9.86 4.17 -1.03
C LEU A 152 -11.21 4.87 -0.88
N PRO A 153 -11.69 5.08 0.36
CA PRO A 153 -12.88 5.88 0.60
C PRO A 153 -12.77 7.24 -0.11
N SER A 154 -13.93 7.84 -0.36
CA SER A 154 -14.00 9.14 -1.03
C SER A 154 -13.16 10.22 -0.33
N THR A 155 -12.95 10.11 0.99
CA THR A 155 -12.05 10.97 1.76
C THR A 155 -11.28 10.18 2.84
N LEU A 156 -10.00 10.52 3.03
CA LEU A 156 -9.21 10.09 4.19
C LEU A 156 -8.59 11.35 4.82
N PRO A 157 -9.36 12.14 5.59
CA PRO A 157 -8.99 13.51 5.94
C PRO A 157 -7.74 13.58 6.83
N SER A 158 -7.50 12.57 7.65
CA SER A 158 -6.40 12.53 8.63
C SER A 158 -5.18 11.74 8.16
N ILE A 159 -5.20 11.21 6.92
CA ILE A 159 -4.09 10.39 6.43
C ILE A 159 -2.85 11.25 6.25
N VAL A 160 -1.76 10.87 6.89
CA VAL A 160 -0.44 11.52 6.82
C VAL A 160 0.49 10.72 5.91
N GLU A 161 0.36 9.41 5.93
CA GLU A 161 1.17 8.49 5.13
C GLU A 161 0.31 7.45 4.41
N LEU A 162 0.52 7.35 3.11
CA LEU A 162 -0.12 6.35 2.27
C LEU A 162 0.96 5.56 1.53
N ARG A 163 0.93 4.24 1.68
CA ARG A 163 1.77 3.31 0.92
C ARG A 163 0.88 2.39 0.12
N LEU A 164 1.04 2.41 -1.20
CA LEU A 164 0.38 1.50 -2.13
C LEU A 164 1.47 0.65 -2.78
N THR A 165 1.33 -0.67 -2.72
CA THR A 165 2.24 -1.61 -3.38
C THR A 165 1.39 -2.68 -4.04
N SER A 166 1.53 -2.81 -5.36
CA SER A 166 0.98 -3.97 -6.07
C SER A 166 1.99 -5.12 -6.03
N ASN A 167 1.52 -6.36 -6.02
CA ASN A 167 2.36 -7.55 -6.25
C ASN A 167 2.01 -8.25 -7.56
N ASP A 168 1.19 -7.64 -8.42
CA ASP A 168 0.86 -8.23 -9.70
C ASP A 168 2.05 -8.09 -10.67
N MET A 169 2.77 -9.19 -10.83
CA MET A 169 3.86 -9.33 -11.80
C MET A 169 3.35 -9.49 -13.23
N ARG A 170 2.05 -9.71 -13.44
CA ARG A 170 1.45 -9.94 -14.78
C ARG A 170 1.19 -8.64 -15.53
N GLY A 171 1.72 -7.51 -15.06
CA GLY A 171 1.56 -6.23 -15.71
C GLY A 171 0.13 -5.71 -15.67
N GLN A 172 -0.71 -6.11 -14.70
CA GLN A 172 -1.94 -5.34 -14.47
C GLN A 172 -1.61 -4.11 -13.64
N HIS A 173 -1.74 -2.96 -14.29
CA HIS A 173 -1.13 -1.72 -13.84
C HIS A 173 -2.02 -0.96 -12.88
N LEU A 174 -1.41 -0.33 -11.87
CA LEU A 174 -2.01 0.68 -10.99
C LEU A 174 -2.62 1.83 -11.82
N ASP A 175 -3.92 1.80 -12.09
CA ASP A 175 -4.60 2.89 -12.79
C ASP A 175 -4.88 4.06 -11.84
N THR A 176 -4.01 5.06 -11.91
CA THR A 176 -4.14 6.28 -11.10
C THR A 176 -5.25 7.20 -11.60
N ARG A 177 -5.79 7.01 -12.81
CA ARG A 177 -6.86 7.87 -13.37
C ARG A 177 -8.07 7.91 -12.45
N SER A 178 -8.46 6.75 -11.92
CA SER A 178 -9.61 6.62 -11.03
C SER A 178 -9.36 7.15 -9.60
N ILE A 179 -8.10 7.37 -9.19
CA ILE A 179 -7.80 7.96 -7.87
C ILE A 179 -8.19 9.45 -7.84
N CYS A 180 -8.30 10.11 -9.01
CA CYS A 180 -8.14 11.56 -9.14
C CYS A 180 -9.40 12.34 -9.55
N THR A 181 -10.59 11.75 -9.45
CA THR A 181 -11.82 12.41 -9.94
C THR A 181 -12.40 13.45 -8.98
N ALA A 182 -11.99 13.47 -7.70
CA ALA A 182 -12.41 14.52 -6.76
C ALA A 182 -11.20 15.34 -6.27
N PRO A 183 -11.29 16.68 -6.27
CA PRO A 183 -10.23 17.52 -5.74
C PRO A 183 -10.03 17.29 -4.23
N GLN A 184 -8.77 17.32 -3.78
CA GLN A 184 -8.35 17.40 -2.37
C GLN A 184 -8.86 16.30 -1.42
N ARG A 185 -8.80 15.03 -1.85
CA ARG A 185 -9.20 13.87 -1.02
C ARG A 185 -8.33 13.64 0.24
N TYR A 186 -7.08 14.09 0.21
CA TYR A 186 -6.07 13.78 1.22
C TYR A 186 -5.36 15.04 1.74
N PRO A 187 -6.07 15.96 2.42
CA PRO A 187 -5.53 17.27 2.82
C PRO A 187 -4.34 17.16 3.79
N SER A 188 -4.32 16.12 4.63
CA SER A 188 -3.25 15.88 5.61
C SER A 188 -2.08 15.07 5.06
N LEU A 189 -2.14 14.58 3.83
CA LEU A 189 -1.14 13.66 3.32
C LEU A 189 0.19 14.38 3.16
N ARG A 190 1.24 13.81 3.76
CA ARG A 190 2.62 14.31 3.73
C ARG A 190 3.57 13.33 3.04
N ARG A 191 3.32 12.03 3.16
CA ARG A 191 4.20 10.97 2.65
C ARG A 191 3.42 10.02 1.76
N LEU A 192 3.82 9.88 0.50
CA LEU A 192 3.20 8.97 -0.44
C LEU A 192 4.27 8.02 -1.00
N ARG A 193 4.05 6.72 -0.79
CA ARG A 193 4.89 5.65 -1.32
C ARG A 193 4.12 4.82 -2.32
N LEU A 194 4.58 4.78 -3.55
CA LEU A 194 3.99 4.01 -4.63
C LEU A 194 5.00 2.98 -5.12
N GLY A 195 4.65 1.70 -4.99
CA GLY A 195 5.47 0.58 -5.46
C GLY A 195 4.81 -0.14 -6.63
N MET A 196 5.65 -0.61 -7.55
CA MET A 196 5.22 -1.31 -8.77
C MET A 196 4.33 -0.43 -9.67
N LEU A 197 4.67 0.86 -9.78
CA LEU A 197 4.01 1.74 -10.73
C LEU A 197 4.48 1.48 -12.14
N HIS A 198 3.52 1.48 -13.06
CA HIS A 198 3.81 1.69 -14.46
C HIS A 198 3.58 3.15 -14.83
N HIS A 199 4.25 3.59 -15.89
CA HIS A 199 4.22 4.96 -16.36
C HIS A 199 2.79 5.43 -16.63
N GLN A 200 2.41 6.54 -16.00
CA GLN A 200 1.12 7.19 -16.16
C GLN A 200 1.38 8.67 -16.45
N HIS A 201 0.90 9.16 -17.58
CA HIS A 201 0.99 10.58 -17.92
C HIS A 201 0.19 11.43 -16.92
N GLY A 202 0.79 12.53 -16.47
CA GLY A 202 0.16 13.47 -15.54
C GLY A 202 0.07 12.94 -14.11
N LEU A 203 0.88 11.93 -13.76
CA LEU A 203 0.93 11.37 -12.40
C LEU A 203 1.18 12.46 -11.34
N PHE A 204 2.14 13.34 -11.60
CA PHE A 204 2.53 14.37 -10.63
C PHE A 204 1.48 15.46 -10.47
N GLY A 205 0.87 15.94 -11.56
CA GLY A 205 -0.26 16.87 -11.51
C GLY A 205 -1.45 16.30 -10.74
N ARG A 206 -1.73 15.01 -10.91
CA ARG A 206 -2.75 14.29 -10.12
C ARG A 206 -2.41 14.20 -8.64
N ILE A 207 -1.17 13.86 -8.30
CA ILE A 207 -0.70 13.83 -6.90
C ILE A 207 -0.84 15.23 -6.28
N ALA A 208 -0.46 16.28 -7.00
CA ALA A 208 -0.58 17.66 -6.56
C ALA A 208 -2.05 18.05 -6.25
N LYS A 209 -2.98 17.69 -7.14
CA LYS A 209 -4.43 17.93 -6.95
C LYS A 209 -5.02 17.12 -5.78
N LEU A 210 -4.52 15.92 -5.52
CA LEU A 210 -5.00 15.05 -4.45
C LEU A 210 -4.49 15.46 -3.06
N ALA A 211 -3.22 15.86 -2.99
CA ALA A 211 -2.50 16.12 -1.75
C ALA A 211 -1.57 17.34 -1.93
N PRO A 212 -2.11 18.57 -1.91
CA PRO A 212 -1.32 19.78 -2.13
C PRO A 212 -0.23 20.01 -1.05
N GLY A 213 -0.41 19.44 0.16
CA GLY A 213 0.56 19.49 1.24
C GLY A 213 1.60 18.37 1.25
N ILE A 214 1.73 17.60 0.16
CA ILE A 214 2.66 16.47 0.08
C ILE A 214 4.13 16.96 0.18
N THR A 215 4.93 16.30 1.02
CA THR A 215 6.34 16.69 1.25
C THR A 215 7.31 15.62 0.77
N HIS A 216 6.92 14.36 0.84
CA HIS A 216 7.77 13.21 0.51
C HIS A 216 7.07 12.28 -0.48
N LEU A 217 7.74 12.03 -1.60
CA LEU A 217 7.36 11.02 -2.58
C LEU A 217 8.37 9.90 -2.57
N HIS A 218 7.90 8.66 -2.63
CA HIS A 218 8.75 7.50 -2.80
C HIS A 218 8.20 6.59 -3.89
N PHE A 219 9.02 6.32 -4.89
CA PHE A 219 8.68 5.45 -6.00
C PHE A 219 9.56 4.20 -5.97
N CYS A 220 8.95 3.02 -5.99
CA CYS A 220 9.66 1.77 -6.26
C CYS A 220 9.31 1.31 -7.68
N ILE A 221 10.30 1.36 -8.55
CA ILE A 221 10.15 1.15 -10.00
C ILE A 221 10.77 -0.21 -10.34
N PRO A 222 9.96 -1.26 -10.53
CA PRO A 222 10.49 -2.57 -10.91
C PRO A 222 11.10 -2.54 -12.30
N GLU A 223 10.43 -1.90 -13.27
CA GLU A 223 10.74 -2.02 -14.70
C GLU A 223 10.37 -0.74 -15.48
N HIS A 224 10.94 -0.61 -16.68
CA HIS A 224 10.67 0.38 -17.74
C HIS A 224 9.57 1.41 -17.49
N THR A 225 9.92 2.51 -16.81
CA THR A 225 9.06 3.68 -16.78
C THR A 225 9.74 4.86 -17.44
N HIS A 226 8.98 5.61 -18.22
CA HIS A 226 9.34 6.97 -18.61
C HIS A 226 9.17 7.94 -17.44
N LEU A 227 9.22 7.45 -16.18
CA LEU A 227 9.05 8.27 -14.98
C LEU A 227 10.07 9.41 -14.96
N TYR A 228 11.31 9.18 -15.42
CA TYR A 228 12.31 10.24 -15.48
C TYR A 228 11.84 11.45 -16.30
N ARG A 229 11.13 11.25 -17.42
CA ARG A 229 10.61 12.35 -18.26
C ARG A 229 9.50 13.12 -17.56
N GLU A 230 8.58 12.42 -16.91
CA GLU A 230 7.51 13.08 -16.16
C GLU A 230 8.08 13.80 -14.93
N LEU A 231 9.10 13.21 -14.30
CA LEU A 231 9.77 13.80 -13.16
C LEU A 231 10.56 15.05 -13.57
N GLU A 232 11.28 15.01 -14.68
CA GLU A 232 11.93 16.18 -15.31
C GLU A 232 10.93 17.31 -15.53
N ARG A 233 9.81 17.02 -16.22
CA ARG A 233 8.75 17.98 -16.47
C ARG A 233 8.14 18.53 -15.17
N ALA A 234 7.86 17.66 -14.21
CA ALA A 234 7.19 18.05 -12.97
C ALA A 234 8.10 18.85 -12.02
N LEU A 235 9.42 18.69 -12.15
CA LEU A 235 10.42 19.47 -11.42
C LEU A 235 10.86 20.74 -12.17
N GLY A 236 10.48 20.90 -13.45
CA GLY A 236 10.95 21.99 -14.29
C GLY A 236 12.45 21.88 -14.63
N VAL A 237 12.93 20.65 -14.78
CA VAL A 237 14.34 20.32 -15.01
C VAL A 237 14.57 19.95 -16.47
N GLY A 238 15.51 20.62 -17.13
CA GLY A 238 15.85 20.43 -18.56
C GLY A 238 15.20 21.46 -19.49
N ASP A 239 15.52 21.36 -20.78
CA ASP A 239 14.99 22.27 -21.82
C ASP A 239 13.57 21.85 -22.21
N THR A 240 12.60 22.20 -21.36
CA THR A 240 11.18 22.04 -21.65
C THR A 240 10.71 23.19 -22.55
N SER A 241 11.22 23.23 -23.79
CA SER A 241 10.78 24.20 -24.80
C SER A 241 9.40 23.88 -25.39
N MET A 242 8.83 22.72 -25.04
CA MET A 242 7.47 22.34 -25.40
C MET A 242 6.54 22.80 -24.29
N ASP A 243 5.53 23.59 -24.62
CA ASP A 243 4.49 24.13 -23.71
C ASP A 243 4.09 23.13 -22.63
N VAL A 244 4.78 23.18 -21.49
CA VAL A 244 4.44 22.34 -20.35
C VAL A 244 3.20 22.97 -19.76
N GLU A 245 2.06 22.31 -19.97
CA GLU A 245 0.84 22.61 -19.23
C GLU A 245 1.21 22.68 -17.74
N LYS A 246 1.07 23.88 -17.15
CA LYS A 246 1.37 24.16 -15.73
C LYS A 246 0.70 23.18 -14.76
N GLU A 247 -0.29 22.43 -15.23
CA GLU A 247 -1.02 21.41 -14.50
C GLU A 247 -0.19 20.20 -14.03
N ASN A 248 1.02 20.00 -14.55
CA ASN A 248 1.84 18.82 -14.23
C ASN A 248 2.97 19.08 -13.23
N LEU A 249 3.03 20.26 -12.63
CA LEU A 249 4.06 20.62 -11.67
C LEU A 249 3.85 19.92 -10.32
N LEU A 250 4.97 19.55 -9.68
CA LEU A 250 4.95 19.13 -8.29
C LEU A 250 4.63 20.33 -7.39
N PRO A 251 3.93 20.13 -6.25
CA PRO A 251 3.72 21.18 -5.28
C PRO A 251 5.06 21.73 -4.75
N GLU A 252 5.11 23.04 -4.47
CA GLU A 252 6.27 23.69 -3.85
C GLU A 252 6.63 23.10 -2.47
N THR A 253 5.66 22.44 -1.82
CA THR A 253 5.81 21.74 -0.55
C THR A 253 6.69 20.48 -0.64
N ILE A 254 7.02 20.00 -1.84
CA ILE A 254 7.89 18.83 -2.03
C ILE A 254 9.30 19.11 -1.52
N GLN A 255 9.70 18.34 -0.52
CA GLN A 255 11.03 18.37 0.08
C GLN A 255 11.91 17.25 -0.47
N ARG A 256 11.33 16.08 -0.77
CA ARG A 256 12.10 14.89 -1.17
C ARG A 256 11.33 13.98 -2.12
N VAL A 257 11.99 13.57 -3.19
CA VAL A 257 11.52 12.55 -4.12
C VAL A 257 12.53 11.40 -4.12
N SER A 258 12.17 10.29 -3.50
CA SER A 258 13.01 9.10 -3.45
C SER A 258 12.64 8.13 -4.55
N VAL A 259 13.60 7.73 -5.37
CA VAL A 259 13.39 6.75 -6.45
C VAL A 259 14.22 5.52 -6.15
N GLN A 260 13.54 4.42 -5.81
CA GLN A 260 14.12 3.11 -5.66
C GLN A 260 13.98 2.35 -6.98
N MET A 261 15.10 2.08 -7.62
CA MET A 261 15.15 1.31 -8.86
C MET A 261 15.20 -0.17 -8.57
N GLY A 262 14.48 -0.96 -9.37
CA GLY A 262 14.56 -2.42 -9.41
C GLY A 262 15.95 -2.95 -9.80
N PRO A 263 16.20 -4.26 -9.61
CA PRO A 263 17.44 -4.90 -10.04
C PRO A 263 17.66 -4.71 -11.54
N THR A 264 18.93 -4.64 -11.96
CA THR A 264 19.27 -4.56 -13.39
C THR A 264 18.80 -5.85 -14.08
N PRO A 265 18.02 -5.78 -15.17
CA PRO A 265 17.64 -6.96 -15.95
C PRO A 265 18.87 -7.73 -16.43
N ASN A 266 18.77 -9.06 -16.51
CA ASN A 266 19.84 -9.89 -17.05
C ASN A 266 20.00 -9.60 -18.55
N ALA A 267 21.10 -8.94 -18.93
CA ALA A 267 21.36 -8.54 -20.30
C ALA A 267 21.45 -9.72 -21.29
N GLY A 268 21.86 -10.91 -20.83
CA GLY A 268 21.91 -12.12 -21.65
C GLY A 268 20.52 -12.69 -21.97
N LYS A 269 19.55 -12.50 -21.08
CA LYS A 269 18.16 -12.94 -21.30
C LYS A 269 17.31 -11.85 -21.97
N TYR A 270 17.55 -10.58 -21.63
CA TYR A 270 16.71 -9.45 -22.03
C TYR A 270 17.57 -8.22 -22.40
N PRO A 271 18.28 -8.24 -23.54
CA PRO A 271 19.24 -7.19 -23.90
C PRO A 271 18.57 -5.83 -24.11
N ALA A 272 17.41 -5.80 -24.76
CA ALA A 272 16.62 -4.58 -24.95
C ALA A 272 16.22 -3.94 -23.61
N TRP A 273 15.78 -4.77 -22.65
CA TRP A 273 15.41 -4.32 -21.31
C TRP A 273 16.62 -3.83 -20.52
N ALA A 274 17.74 -4.55 -20.54
CA ALA A 274 18.96 -4.08 -19.88
C ALA A 274 19.40 -2.71 -20.43
N SER A 275 19.32 -2.50 -21.74
CA SER A 275 19.62 -1.22 -22.39
C SER A 275 18.67 -0.10 -21.93
N MET A 276 17.36 -0.33 -21.97
CA MET A 276 16.37 0.65 -21.51
C MET A 276 16.50 0.99 -20.02
N HIS A 277 16.79 -0.01 -19.17
CA HIS A 277 17.03 0.18 -17.74
C HIS A 277 18.27 1.04 -17.49
N LYS A 278 19.36 0.78 -18.24
CA LYS A 278 20.57 1.60 -18.21
C LYS A 278 20.28 3.06 -18.60
N THR A 279 19.54 3.27 -19.68
CA THR A 279 19.15 4.63 -20.12
C THR A 279 18.30 5.33 -19.07
N MET A 280 17.28 4.65 -18.52
CA MET A 280 16.45 5.19 -17.44
C MET A 280 17.28 5.57 -16.21
N ARG A 281 18.22 4.72 -15.79
CA ARG A 281 19.14 4.99 -14.68
C ARG A 281 19.97 6.24 -14.94
N LEU A 282 20.62 6.35 -16.10
CA LEU A 282 21.46 7.50 -16.45
C LEU A 282 20.66 8.81 -16.44
N ASN A 283 19.41 8.77 -16.94
CA ASN A 283 18.54 9.95 -16.91
C ASN A 283 18.11 10.30 -15.47
N LEU A 284 17.74 9.33 -14.64
CA LEU A 284 17.44 9.58 -13.23
C LEU A 284 18.65 10.13 -12.46
N GLU A 285 19.86 9.65 -12.75
CA GLU A 285 21.12 10.19 -12.20
C GLU A 285 21.38 11.62 -12.65
N ARG A 286 21.06 11.94 -13.91
CA ARG A 286 21.09 13.32 -14.42
C ARG A 286 20.11 14.21 -13.64
N VAL A 287 18.84 13.80 -13.51
CA VAL A 287 17.82 14.53 -12.75
C VAL A 287 18.24 14.74 -11.31
N ALA A 288 18.78 13.71 -10.65
CA ALA A 288 19.26 13.82 -9.27
C ALA A 288 20.46 14.76 -9.10
N ARG A 289 21.27 14.97 -10.15
CA ARG A 289 22.33 15.99 -10.15
C ARG A 289 21.77 17.40 -10.32
N GLU A 290 20.72 17.55 -11.13
CA GLU A 290 20.11 18.85 -11.44
C GLU A 290 19.15 19.33 -10.33
N ASP A 291 18.47 18.41 -9.63
CA ASP A 291 17.57 18.73 -8.51
C ASP A 291 17.90 17.92 -7.25
N LYS A 292 18.36 18.63 -6.21
CA LYS A 292 18.78 18.05 -4.92
C LYS A 292 17.66 17.35 -4.14
N ARG A 293 16.39 17.62 -4.47
CA ARG A 293 15.23 16.94 -3.84
C ARG A 293 15.15 15.49 -4.28
N VAL A 294 15.73 15.14 -5.43
CA VAL A 294 15.68 13.78 -5.99
C VAL A 294 16.80 12.94 -5.41
N VAL A 295 16.43 11.85 -4.74
CA VAL A 295 17.36 10.91 -4.10
C VAL A 295 17.17 9.52 -4.70
N LEU A 296 18.22 9.00 -5.34
CA LEU A 296 18.23 7.63 -5.82
C LEU A 296 18.55 6.68 -4.67
N VAL A 297 17.61 5.79 -4.37
CA VAL A 297 17.75 4.80 -3.30
C VAL A 297 18.22 3.49 -3.91
N ARG A 298 19.41 3.03 -3.50
CA ARG A 298 19.89 1.70 -3.85
C ARG A 298 19.03 0.67 -3.13
N LEU A 299 18.58 -0.37 -3.86
CA LEU A 299 18.13 -1.60 -3.23
C LEU A 299 19.28 -2.10 -2.36
N ARG A 300 19.06 -2.13 -1.04
CA ARG A 300 19.94 -2.93 -0.20
C ARG A 300 19.79 -4.35 -0.72
N SER A 301 20.90 -4.95 -1.12
CA SER A 301 20.99 -6.40 -1.37
C SER A 301 20.88 -7.11 -0.02
N GLU A 302 19.75 -6.93 0.66
CA GLU A 302 19.35 -7.86 1.71
C GLU A 302 19.08 -9.17 0.97
N GLY A 303 19.78 -10.24 1.37
CA GLY A 303 19.86 -11.54 0.68
C GLY A 303 18.54 -12.31 0.57
N THR A 304 17.42 -11.62 0.56
CA THR A 304 16.09 -12.14 0.33
C THR A 304 15.85 -12.25 -1.17
N SER A 305 15.86 -13.49 -1.65
CA SER A 305 15.31 -13.88 -2.95
C SER A 305 14.03 -13.07 -3.26
N LEU A 306 13.81 -12.69 -4.52
CA LEU A 306 12.56 -12.07 -4.99
C LEU A 306 11.30 -12.92 -4.67
N SER A 307 11.47 -14.19 -4.26
CA SER A 307 10.40 -15.05 -3.73
C SER A 307 10.07 -14.83 -2.23
N SER A 308 10.84 -14.00 -1.54
CA SER A 308 10.75 -13.75 -0.10
C SER A 308 10.97 -12.25 0.17
N TYR A 309 9.96 -11.41 -0.09
CA TYR A 309 9.94 -10.10 0.54
C TYR A 309 9.82 -10.28 2.06
N PRO A 310 10.58 -9.55 2.89
CA PRO A 310 10.70 -9.85 4.31
C PRO A 310 9.38 -9.65 5.04
N GLU A 311 9.03 -10.65 5.85
CA GLU A 311 8.05 -10.58 6.91
C GLU A 311 8.55 -9.57 7.96
N ILE A 312 8.18 -8.30 7.79
CA ILE A 312 8.10 -7.33 8.88
C ILE A 312 6.75 -7.52 9.57
#